data_AF-A0A0M3IPF8-F1
#
_entry.id   AF-A0A0M3IPF8-F1
#
_cell.length_a   1.000
_cell.length_b   1.000
_cell.length_c   1.000
_cell.angle_alpha   90.00
_cell.angle_beta   90.00
_cell.angle_gamma   90.00
#
_symmetry.space_group_name_H-M   'P 1'
#
loop_
_entity.id
_entity.type
_entity.pdbx_description
1 polymer ?
#
loop_
_entity_poly.entity_id
_entity_poly.type
_entity_poly.pdbx_seq_one_letter_code
_entity_poly.pdbx_strand_id
1 'polypeptide(L)'
;GVPGKEKEAAKFAGENFVRYTGEVVQANEAQVFAWQARCKGIDVHALAEPTKLEAMRKEFEEQKMKSKDEHKEKLIEKYGGEEYLNAPPKELLLAQTEHYVEYSRKGTVIKGEERPAVRSRYEEDKYINNHTSVWGSYWHAGQWGYGCCHSFLRNSYCIGKAGIETEKELPLLPKPLTVNDHATDQKPQTSEVGKEAVKKEEESPENSSSSESGSESDSNSDEEVDSERERELALERERELEKRKRDEKRREKKREKRKRQKERHAKRDKKKINKHEKGASSSGTSSSADDEDKKRELEKAVKKANKEWTEAEKAIAEGDRKRKYHSNYDITAPTEAEMEAYRLTTIHSADPMAAYITEKRRKQSKLHSKRTVHNLPLLQGDRKRKYHSNYDITAPTEAEMEAYRLTTIHSADPMAAYITEKRRKQSK
;
A
#
# COMPACT_ATOMS: atom_id res chain seq x y z
N GLY A 1 -4.20 28.29 -14.65
CA GLY A 1 -5.51 28.17 -15.31
C GLY A 1 -6.57 28.64 -14.36
N VAL A 2 -7.53 29.44 -14.81
CA VAL A 2 -8.61 29.95 -13.94
C VAL A 2 -9.51 28.78 -13.54
N PRO A 3 -9.66 28.46 -12.24
CA PRO A 3 -10.54 27.40 -11.77
C PRO A 3 -11.99 27.81 -12.02
N GLY A 4 -12.68 27.09 -12.91
CA GLY A 4 -14.06 27.37 -13.32
C GLY A 4 -14.32 27.16 -14.80
N LYS A 5 -13.32 27.36 -15.67
CA LYS A 5 -13.46 27.10 -17.12
C LYS A 5 -13.60 25.62 -17.48
N GLU A 6 -13.22 24.71 -16.59
CA GLU A 6 -13.40 23.26 -16.76
C GLU A 6 -14.87 22.86 -16.83
N LYS A 7 -15.76 23.54 -16.07
CA LYS A 7 -17.20 23.28 -16.10
C LYS A 7 -17.86 23.78 -17.38
N GLU A 8 -17.30 24.80 -18.01
CA GLU A 8 -17.74 25.31 -19.31
C GLU A 8 -17.21 24.46 -20.47
N ALA A 9 -15.96 23.98 -20.38
CA ALA A 9 -15.40 22.99 -21.31
C ALA A 9 -16.14 21.65 -21.25
N ALA A 10 -16.72 21.29 -20.10
CA ALA A 10 -17.59 20.11 -19.96
C ALA A 10 -18.96 20.25 -20.68
N LYS A 11 -19.38 21.46 -21.07
CA LYS A 11 -20.64 21.63 -21.84
C LYS A 11 -20.53 21.14 -23.27
N PHE A 12 -19.32 21.16 -23.86
CA PHE A 12 -19.09 20.69 -25.22
C PHE A 12 -17.70 20.07 -25.33
N ALA A 13 -17.64 18.75 -25.24
CA ALA A 13 -16.43 17.94 -25.45
C ALA A 13 -16.29 17.43 -26.90
N GLY A 14 -16.99 18.07 -27.85
CA GLY A 14 -17.10 17.64 -29.24
C GLY A 14 -18.22 16.62 -29.50
N GLU A 15 -18.68 16.54 -30.75
CA GLU A 15 -19.78 15.66 -31.14
C GLU A 15 -19.42 14.17 -31.04
N ASN A 16 -18.16 13.80 -31.30
CA ASN A 16 -17.72 12.41 -31.23
C ASN A 16 -17.86 11.81 -29.82
N PHE A 17 -17.70 12.63 -28.77
CA PHE A 17 -17.95 12.22 -27.40
C PHE A 17 -19.43 11.88 -27.20
N VAL A 18 -20.34 12.74 -27.67
CA VAL A 18 -21.79 12.56 -27.49
C VAL A 18 -22.33 11.37 -28.31
N ARG A 19 -21.79 11.14 -29.51
CA ARG A 19 -22.25 10.07 -30.43
C ARG A 19 -22.22 8.66 -29.83
N TYR A 20 -21.30 8.38 -28.92
CA TYR A 20 -21.16 7.07 -28.27
C TYR A 20 -21.59 7.08 -26.80
N THR A 21 -22.33 8.11 -26.36
CA THR A 21 -22.88 8.17 -25.01
C THR A 21 -24.35 7.77 -24.99
N GLY A 22 -24.83 7.26 -23.85
CA GLY A 22 -26.23 6.90 -23.65
C GLY A 22 -26.64 5.59 -24.33
N GLU A 23 -27.83 5.57 -24.91
CA GLU A 23 -28.50 4.36 -25.44
C GLU A 23 -27.78 3.74 -26.64
N VAL A 24 -26.96 4.52 -27.36
CA VAL A 24 -26.16 4.02 -28.48
C VAL A 24 -25.22 2.89 -28.04
N VAL A 25 -24.68 2.96 -26.82
CA VAL A 25 -23.84 1.89 -26.26
C VAL A 25 -24.64 0.61 -26.10
N GLN A 26 -25.86 0.69 -25.56
CA GLN A 26 -26.71 -0.47 -25.33
C GLN A 26 -27.17 -1.11 -26.64
N ALA A 27 -27.47 -0.30 -27.66
CA ALA A 27 -27.81 -0.79 -29.00
C ALA A 27 -26.61 -1.51 -29.67
N ASN A 28 -25.41 -0.96 -29.55
CA ASN A 28 -24.18 -1.59 -30.05
C ASN A 28 -23.89 -2.91 -29.32
N GLU A 29 -24.04 -2.95 -27.99
CA GLU A 29 -23.91 -4.16 -27.19
C GLU A 29 -24.93 -5.23 -27.58
N ALA A 30 -26.18 -4.85 -27.82
CA ALA A 30 -27.23 -5.74 -28.31
C ALA A 30 -26.87 -6.33 -29.69
N GLN A 31 -26.30 -5.52 -30.58
CA GLN A 31 -25.84 -5.99 -31.89
C GLN A 31 -24.68 -6.99 -31.77
N VAL A 32 -23.70 -6.71 -30.89
CA VAL A 32 -22.60 -7.65 -30.61
C VAL A 32 -23.15 -8.94 -30.00
N PHE A 33 -24.13 -8.87 -29.11
CA PHE A 33 -24.80 -10.03 -28.53
C PHE A 33 -25.51 -10.88 -29.60
N ALA A 34 -26.25 -10.26 -30.54
CA ALA A 34 -26.83 -10.96 -31.69
C ALA A 34 -25.78 -11.71 -32.51
N TRP A 35 -24.65 -11.06 -32.85
CA TRP A 35 -23.59 -11.72 -33.61
C TRP A 35 -22.99 -12.91 -32.85
N GLN A 36 -22.77 -12.77 -31.55
CA GLN A 36 -22.27 -13.87 -30.72
C GLN A 36 -23.27 -15.02 -30.61
N ALA A 37 -24.56 -14.72 -30.44
CA ALA A 37 -25.64 -15.70 -30.41
C ALA A 37 -25.70 -16.47 -31.73
N ARG A 38 -25.60 -15.75 -32.85
CA ARG A 38 -25.58 -16.34 -34.20
C ARG A 38 -24.39 -17.27 -34.41
N CYS A 39 -23.19 -16.89 -33.96
CA CYS A 39 -22.02 -17.77 -33.99
C CYS A 39 -22.19 -19.04 -33.13
N LYS A 40 -22.99 -18.97 -32.07
CA LYS A 40 -23.35 -20.12 -31.21
C LYS A 40 -24.49 -20.96 -31.79
N GLY A 41 -25.08 -20.57 -32.92
CA GLY A 41 -26.18 -21.27 -33.58
C GLY A 41 -27.58 -20.82 -33.16
N ILE A 42 -27.71 -19.77 -32.33
CA ILE A 42 -28.99 -19.17 -31.97
C ILE A 42 -29.22 -17.97 -32.88
N ASP A 43 -30.14 -18.10 -33.84
CA ASP A 43 -30.42 -17.01 -34.78
C ASP A 43 -31.37 -15.98 -34.16
N VAL A 44 -30.80 -14.82 -33.81
CA VAL A 44 -31.51 -13.65 -33.27
C VAL A 44 -30.91 -12.41 -33.91
N HIS A 45 -31.77 -11.51 -34.39
CA HIS A 45 -31.34 -10.31 -35.11
C HIS A 45 -31.79 -9.04 -34.39
N ALA A 46 -30.85 -8.09 -34.19
CA ALA A 46 -31.12 -6.86 -33.44
C ALA A 46 -32.21 -5.97 -34.05
N LEU A 47 -32.24 -5.82 -35.38
CA LEU A 47 -33.25 -5.01 -36.07
C LEU A 47 -34.58 -5.72 -36.34
N ALA A 48 -34.56 -7.04 -36.61
CA ALA A 48 -35.77 -7.78 -37.00
C ALA A 48 -36.53 -8.31 -35.78
N GLU A 49 -35.81 -8.71 -34.73
CA GLU A 49 -36.38 -9.29 -33.51
C GLU A 49 -35.82 -8.58 -32.24
N PRO A 50 -36.03 -7.26 -32.07
CA PRO A 50 -35.42 -6.49 -30.98
C PRO A 50 -35.89 -6.95 -29.59
N THR A 51 -37.17 -7.26 -29.42
CA THR A 51 -37.76 -7.68 -28.13
C THR A 51 -37.25 -9.04 -27.67
N LYS A 52 -37.18 -10.01 -28.60
CA LYS A 52 -36.63 -11.34 -28.36
C LYS A 52 -35.14 -11.26 -27.98
N LEU A 53 -34.38 -10.43 -28.68
CA LEU A 53 -32.97 -10.18 -28.34
C LEU A 53 -32.83 -9.61 -26.95
N GLU A 54 -33.62 -8.58 -26.62
CA GLU A 54 -33.56 -7.93 -25.31
C GLU A 54 -33.89 -8.89 -24.17
N ALA A 55 -34.92 -9.73 -24.32
CA ALA A 55 -35.26 -10.77 -23.34
C ALA A 55 -34.10 -11.76 -23.15
N MET A 56 -33.55 -12.29 -24.25
CA MET A 56 -32.40 -13.21 -24.21
C MET A 56 -31.15 -12.55 -23.60
N ARG A 57 -30.95 -11.26 -23.85
CA ARG A 57 -29.85 -10.47 -23.28
C ARG A 57 -29.99 -10.32 -21.77
N LYS A 58 -31.19 -9.99 -21.27
CA LYS A 58 -31.48 -9.86 -19.83
C LYS A 58 -31.23 -11.18 -19.11
N GLU A 59 -31.76 -12.28 -19.65
CA GLU A 59 -31.52 -13.62 -19.11
C GLU A 59 -30.03 -13.98 -19.09
N PHE A 60 -29.31 -13.64 -20.16
CA PHE A 60 -27.87 -13.84 -20.23
C PHE A 60 -27.09 -13.00 -19.21
N GLU A 61 -27.48 -11.75 -18.98
CA GLU A 61 -26.88 -10.88 -17.97
C GLU A 61 -27.12 -11.41 -16.55
N GLU A 62 -28.33 -11.86 -16.25
CA GLU A 62 -28.67 -12.51 -14.98
C GLU A 62 -27.84 -13.79 -14.77
N GLN A 63 -27.76 -14.66 -15.78
CA GLN A 63 -26.94 -15.87 -15.72
C GLN A 63 -25.45 -15.52 -15.58
N LYS A 64 -24.96 -14.50 -16.28
CA LYS A 64 -23.58 -14.04 -16.15
C LYS A 64 -23.27 -13.50 -14.75
N MET A 65 -24.23 -12.83 -14.10
CA MET A 65 -24.08 -12.39 -12.71
C MET A 65 -24.05 -13.60 -11.77
N LYS A 66 -25.00 -14.54 -11.91
CA LYS A 66 -25.01 -15.81 -11.15
C LYS A 66 -23.71 -16.59 -11.33
N SER A 67 -23.23 -16.78 -12.56
CA SER A 67 -21.96 -17.47 -12.83
C SER A 67 -20.74 -16.74 -12.28
N LYS A 68 -20.74 -15.40 -12.24
CA LYS A 68 -19.68 -14.62 -11.58
C LYS A 68 -19.72 -14.85 -10.08
N ASP A 69 -20.90 -14.87 -9.48
CA ASP A 69 -21.07 -15.08 -8.04
C ASP A 69 -20.69 -16.51 -7.65
N GLU A 70 -21.14 -17.53 -8.39
CA GLU A 70 -20.66 -18.91 -8.25
C GLU A 70 -19.14 -19.04 -8.40
N HIS A 71 -18.53 -18.30 -9.34
CA HIS A 71 -17.09 -18.31 -9.51
C HIS A 71 -16.38 -17.63 -8.34
N LYS A 72 -16.94 -16.55 -7.78
CA LYS A 72 -16.42 -15.91 -6.55
C LYS A 72 -16.52 -16.86 -5.37
N GLU A 73 -17.67 -17.52 -5.18
CA GLU A 73 -17.89 -18.53 -4.13
C GLU A 73 -16.89 -19.68 -4.25
N LYS A 74 -16.73 -20.26 -5.45
CA LYS A 74 -15.70 -21.29 -5.73
C LYS A 74 -14.29 -20.81 -5.45
N LEU A 75 -14.00 -19.51 -5.61
CA LEU A 75 -12.71 -18.93 -5.27
C LEU A 75 -12.55 -18.83 -3.75
N ILE A 76 -13.58 -18.35 -3.06
CA ILE A 76 -13.62 -18.20 -1.60
C ILE A 76 -13.49 -19.57 -0.92
N GLU A 77 -14.17 -20.60 -1.41
CA GLU A 77 -14.04 -21.97 -0.88
C GLU A 77 -12.62 -22.53 -1.03
N LYS A 78 -11.95 -22.25 -2.17
CA LYS A 78 -10.61 -22.77 -2.46
C LYS A 78 -9.50 -22.05 -1.72
N TYR A 79 -9.63 -20.73 -1.59
CA TYR A 79 -8.55 -19.87 -1.11
C TYR A 79 -8.83 -19.23 0.26
N GLY A 80 -10.04 -19.38 0.78
CA GLY A 80 -10.50 -18.73 2.01
C GLY A 80 -10.60 -17.21 1.87
N GLY A 81 -10.94 -16.54 2.97
CA GLY A 81 -10.89 -15.07 3.06
C GLY A 81 -12.22 -14.33 2.93
N GLU A 82 -13.35 -15.02 3.14
CA GLU A 82 -14.66 -14.38 3.26
C GLU A 82 -14.70 -13.28 4.33
N GLU A 83 -13.94 -13.48 5.42
CA GLU A 83 -13.77 -12.52 6.52
C GLU A 83 -13.20 -11.15 6.06
N TYR A 84 -12.43 -11.14 4.96
CA TYR A 84 -11.85 -9.92 4.40
C TYR A 84 -12.74 -9.25 3.35
N LEU A 85 -13.81 -9.91 2.90
CA LEU A 85 -14.75 -9.35 1.92
C LEU A 85 -15.64 -8.28 2.57
N ASN A 86 -16.07 -8.55 3.81
CA ASN A 86 -16.83 -7.62 4.63
C ASN A 86 -15.87 -6.71 5.40
N ALA A 87 -15.16 -5.84 4.68
CA ALA A 87 -14.27 -4.88 5.31
C ALA A 87 -15.07 -4.00 6.28
N PRO A 88 -14.69 -3.94 7.58
CA PRO A 88 -15.28 -3.00 8.53
C PRO A 88 -15.19 -1.57 7.97
N PRO A 89 -16.12 -0.68 8.36
CA PRO A 89 -16.08 0.71 7.91
C PRO A 89 -14.68 1.30 8.10
N LYS A 90 -14.19 2.01 7.08
CA LYS A 90 -12.79 2.47 6.99
C LYS A 90 -12.34 3.27 8.21
N GLU A 91 -13.27 3.94 8.88
CA GLU A 91 -13.08 4.67 10.13
C GLU A 91 -12.50 3.77 11.24
N LEU A 92 -13.02 2.55 11.37
CA LEU A 92 -12.55 1.57 12.35
C LEU A 92 -11.19 0.99 11.97
N LEU A 93 -10.92 0.87 10.66
CA LEU A 93 -9.65 0.33 10.17
C LEU A 93 -8.48 1.31 10.30
N LEU A 94 -8.72 2.59 10.00
CA LEU A 94 -7.67 3.61 10.02
C LEU A 94 -7.52 4.29 11.39
N ALA A 95 -8.42 4.05 12.34
CA ALA A 95 -8.52 4.73 13.63
C ALA A 95 -8.53 6.28 13.51
N GLN A 96 -8.70 6.80 12.30
CA GLN A 96 -8.77 8.21 11.98
C GLN A 96 -10.23 8.62 12.10
N THR A 97 -10.51 9.51 13.06
CA THR A 97 -11.84 10.08 13.28
C THR A 97 -12.09 11.31 12.40
N GLU A 98 -11.09 11.74 11.61
CA GLU A 98 -11.14 12.96 10.81
C GLU A 98 -11.40 12.64 9.33
N HIS A 99 -12.60 12.97 8.86
CA HIS A 99 -12.92 12.99 7.45
C HIS A 99 -12.49 14.31 6.81
N TYR A 100 -11.66 14.25 5.78
CA TYR A 100 -11.27 15.43 5.02
C TYR A 100 -12.44 15.97 4.21
N VAL A 101 -12.82 17.23 4.48
CA VAL A 101 -13.93 17.94 3.80
C VAL A 101 -13.41 19.22 3.16
N GLU A 102 -13.49 19.30 1.83
CA GLU A 102 -13.18 20.52 1.06
C GLU A 102 -14.42 21.39 0.93
N TYR A 103 -14.38 22.60 1.49
CA TYR A 103 -15.46 23.58 1.32
C TYR A 103 -15.18 24.47 0.11
N SER A 104 -16.22 24.79 -0.64
CA SER A 104 -16.20 25.87 -1.62
C SER A 104 -16.04 27.22 -0.92
N ARG A 105 -15.64 28.26 -1.66
CA ARG A 105 -15.66 29.65 -1.16
C ARG A 105 -17.03 30.10 -0.64
N LYS A 106 -18.11 29.41 -1.02
CA LYS A 106 -19.49 29.68 -0.58
C LYS A 106 -19.91 28.80 0.61
N GLY A 107 -19.04 27.94 1.13
CA GLY A 107 -19.31 27.05 2.26
C GLY A 107 -20.00 25.73 1.91
N THR A 108 -20.24 25.45 0.62
CA THR A 108 -20.79 24.15 0.17
C THR A 108 -19.68 23.10 0.11
N VAL A 109 -19.94 21.87 0.53
CA VAL A 109 -18.97 20.78 0.44
C VAL A 109 -18.73 20.43 -1.04
N ILE A 110 -17.47 20.36 -1.46
CA ILE A 110 -17.04 19.96 -2.82
C ILE A 110 -16.52 18.52 -2.81
N LYS A 111 -15.74 18.15 -1.78
CA LYS A 111 -15.22 16.80 -1.57
C LYS A 111 -15.33 16.44 -0.10
N GLY A 112 -15.58 15.16 0.16
CA GLY A 112 -15.86 14.66 1.50
C GLY A 112 -17.35 14.50 1.73
N GLU A 113 -17.69 13.97 2.90
CA GLU A 113 -19.08 13.76 3.29
C GLU A 113 -19.71 15.07 3.77
N GLU A 114 -20.98 15.27 3.42
CA GLU A 114 -21.75 16.38 3.95
C GLU A 114 -21.97 16.19 5.45
N ARG A 115 -21.89 17.29 6.21
CA ARG A 115 -22.12 17.22 7.65
C ARG A 115 -23.53 16.66 7.90
N PRO A 116 -23.68 15.61 8.73
CA PRO A 116 -25.00 15.11 9.06
C PRO A 116 -25.83 16.23 9.69
N ALA A 117 -27.13 16.24 9.39
CA ALA A 117 -28.03 17.19 10.02
C ALA A 117 -27.97 17.03 11.54
N VAL A 118 -27.73 18.12 12.26
CA VAL A 118 -27.68 18.12 13.72
C VAL A 118 -29.07 17.75 14.24
N ARG A 119 -29.21 16.55 14.81
CA ARG A 119 -30.43 16.15 15.54
C ARG A 119 -30.51 16.92 16.86
N SER A 120 -31.71 17.12 17.38
CA SER A 120 -31.86 17.76 18.69
C SER A 120 -31.32 16.86 19.81
N ARG A 121 -31.18 17.42 21.02
CA ARG A 121 -30.70 16.72 22.22
C ARG A 121 -31.57 15.51 22.60
N TYR A 122 -32.83 15.50 22.20
CA TYR A 122 -33.78 14.45 22.53
C TYR A 122 -33.80 13.38 21.45
N GLU A 123 -34.13 12.16 21.86
CA GLU A 123 -34.23 11.02 20.97
C GLU A 123 -35.47 11.18 20.07
N GLU A 124 -35.29 11.85 18.95
CA GLU A 124 -36.28 11.97 17.88
C GLU A 124 -36.59 10.60 17.26
N ASP A 125 -37.81 10.43 16.74
CA ASP A 125 -38.27 9.23 16.03
C ASP A 125 -38.28 7.92 16.84
N LYS A 126 -38.28 8.01 18.17
CA LYS A 126 -38.58 6.85 19.03
C LYS A 126 -40.08 6.71 19.24
N TYR A 127 -40.69 5.95 18.34
CA TYR A 127 -42.10 5.64 18.42
C TYR A 127 -42.35 4.42 19.32
N ILE A 128 -43.45 4.47 20.07
CA ILE A 128 -43.87 3.37 20.95
C ILE A 128 -44.39 2.23 20.08
N ASN A 129 -44.08 0.97 20.43
CA ASN A 129 -44.71 -0.25 19.86
C ASN A 129 -44.80 -0.31 18.32
N ASN A 130 -43.69 0.01 17.64
CA ASN A 130 -43.53 -0.04 16.18
C ASN A 130 -44.49 0.84 15.37
N HIS A 131 -45.04 1.88 15.99
CA HIS A 131 -45.72 2.94 15.24
C HIS A 131 -44.72 3.78 14.45
N THR A 132 -45.15 4.45 13.38
CA THR A 132 -44.32 5.41 12.63
C THR A 132 -44.71 6.86 12.92
N SER A 133 -45.60 7.06 13.90
CA SER A 133 -46.13 8.37 14.28
C SER A 133 -46.37 8.41 15.79
N VAL A 134 -46.34 9.61 16.38
CA VAL A 134 -46.59 9.80 17.81
C VAL A 134 -48.09 9.70 18.10
N TRP A 135 -48.45 9.25 19.31
CA TRP A 135 -49.83 9.30 19.80
C TRP A 135 -50.36 10.74 19.76
N GLY A 136 -51.54 10.96 19.17
CA GLY A 136 -52.11 12.29 18.95
C GLY A 136 -51.79 12.90 17.59
N SER A 137 -51.09 12.18 16.71
CA SER A 137 -50.92 12.57 15.31
C SER A 137 -52.18 12.38 14.46
N TYR A 138 -53.20 11.68 14.98
CA TYR A 138 -54.50 11.49 14.35
C TYR A 138 -55.64 11.89 15.29
N TRP A 139 -56.69 12.47 14.73
CA TRP A 139 -57.91 12.86 15.45
C TRP A 139 -59.14 12.49 14.63
N HIS A 140 -60.06 11.74 15.23
CA HIS A 140 -61.33 11.41 14.60
C HIS A 140 -62.42 11.21 15.65
N ALA A 141 -63.63 11.72 15.37
CA ALA A 141 -64.82 11.56 16.21
C ALA A 141 -64.63 11.81 17.72
N GLY A 142 -63.81 12.80 18.10
CA GLY A 142 -63.58 13.13 19.52
C GLY A 142 -62.46 12.33 20.20
N GLN A 143 -61.73 11.49 19.46
CA GLN A 143 -60.66 10.65 19.99
C GLN A 143 -59.33 10.92 19.28
N TRP A 144 -58.25 10.96 20.08
CA TRP A 144 -56.88 11.02 19.58
C TRP A 144 -56.36 9.61 19.30
N GLY A 145 -55.56 9.46 18.24
CA GLY A 145 -54.98 8.19 17.81
C GLY A 145 -53.61 8.35 17.16
N TYR A 146 -53.10 7.25 16.60
CA TYR A 146 -51.85 7.22 15.84
C TYR A 146 -52.09 7.44 14.34
N GLY A 147 -51.37 8.36 13.68
CA GLY A 147 -51.51 8.64 12.24
C GLY A 147 -51.09 7.50 11.31
N CYS A 148 -50.27 6.58 11.77
CA CYS A 148 -49.79 5.46 10.96
C CYS A 148 -50.80 4.32 10.80
N CYS A 149 -51.62 4.10 11.81
CA CYS A 149 -52.50 2.94 11.94
C CYS A 149 -53.95 3.32 12.31
N HIS A 150 -54.21 4.61 12.54
CA HIS A 150 -55.44 5.22 13.08
C HIS A 150 -56.00 4.66 14.40
N SER A 151 -55.33 3.69 15.02
CA SER A 151 -55.70 3.16 16.34
C SER A 151 -55.89 4.27 17.40
N PHE A 152 -57.06 4.26 18.05
CA PHE A 152 -57.43 5.08 19.22
C PHE A 152 -57.04 4.43 20.56
N LEU A 153 -56.17 3.42 20.57
CA LEU A 153 -55.66 2.82 21.81
C LEU A 153 -54.20 3.20 22.03
N ARG A 154 -53.93 3.98 23.09
CA ARG A 154 -52.57 4.36 23.46
C ARG A 154 -51.77 3.11 23.83
N ASN A 155 -50.54 3.01 23.31
CA ASN A 155 -49.63 1.87 23.46
C ASN A 155 -50.10 0.55 22.81
N SER A 156 -51.03 0.57 21.84
CA SER A 156 -51.26 -0.63 21.02
C SER A 156 -50.05 -0.90 20.12
N TYR A 157 -49.87 -2.13 19.64
CA TYR A 157 -48.96 -2.39 18.52
C TYR A 157 -49.55 -1.81 17.22
N CYS A 158 -48.70 -1.37 16.30
CA CYS A 158 -49.16 -0.86 15.01
C CYS A 158 -49.70 -2.00 14.14
N ILE A 159 -50.89 -1.79 13.57
CA ILE A 159 -51.60 -2.72 12.68
C ILE A 159 -51.21 -2.49 11.20
N GLY A 160 -50.30 -1.55 10.93
CA GLY A 160 -49.97 -1.03 9.61
C GLY A 160 -51.15 -0.35 8.90
N LYS A 161 -51.09 -0.35 7.57
CA LYS A 161 -52.11 0.27 6.68
C LYS A 161 -53.49 -0.38 6.80
N ALA A 162 -53.57 -1.62 7.30
CA ALA A 162 -54.82 -2.34 7.48
C ALA A 162 -55.79 -1.62 8.44
N GLY A 163 -55.29 -0.91 9.45
CA GLY A 163 -56.14 -0.12 10.36
C GLY A 163 -56.88 1.01 9.64
N ILE A 164 -56.21 1.69 8.71
CA ILE A 164 -56.79 2.77 7.91
C ILE A 164 -57.86 2.23 6.98
N GLU A 165 -57.62 1.06 6.38
CA GLU A 165 -58.59 0.37 5.53
C GLU A 165 -59.84 -0.02 6.35
N THR A 166 -59.68 -0.61 7.53
CA THR A 166 -60.82 -0.98 8.38
C THR A 166 -61.69 0.20 8.79
N GLU A 167 -61.11 1.38 9.03
CA GLU A 167 -61.87 2.58 9.37
C GLU A 167 -62.61 3.16 8.17
N LYS A 168 -62.01 3.13 6.98
CA LYS A 168 -62.68 3.54 5.74
C LYS A 168 -63.89 2.66 5.44
N GLU A 169 -63.76 1.36 5.74
CA GLU A 169 -64.83 0.36 5.60
C GLU A 169 -65.87 0.46 6.73
N LEU A 170 -65.58 1.16 7.84
CA LEU A 170 -66.50 1.38 8.96
C LEU A 170 -66.90 2.85 9.15
N PRO A 171 -67.60 3.49 8.19
CA PRO A 171 -68.32 4.71 8.48
C PRO A 171 -69.68 4.35 9.10
N LEU A 172 -69.97 4.96 10.26
CA LEU A 172 -71.27 5.05 10.95
C LEU A 172 -71.59 4.00 12.02
N LEU A 173 -71.03 4.18 13.22
CA LEU A 173 -71.77 3.90 14.46
C LEU A 173 -71.52 5.04 15.47
N PRO A 174 -72.53 5.81 15.89
CA PRO A 174 -72.38 6.73 17.01
C PRO A 174 -72.32 5.92 18.31
N LYS A 175 -71.28 6.13 19.12
CA LYS A 175 -71.17 5.53 20.47
C LYS A 175 -71.48 6.55 21.56
N PRO A 176 -72.04 6.08 22.70
CA PRO A 176 -72.73 6.91 23.68
C PRO A 176 -71.77 7.71 24.55
N LEU A 177 -72.27 8.84 25.01
CA LEU A 177 -71.71 9.72 26.05
C LEU A 177 -71.50 8.94 27.35
N THR A 178 -70.32 9.04 27.98
CA THR A 178 -70.19 9.22 29.45
C THR A 178 -68.76 9.54 29.89
N VAL A 179 -68.65 10.72 30.55
CA VAL A 179 -68.00 11.03 31.84
C VAL A 179 -66.45 10.98 31.95
N ASN A 180 -65.90 12.18 32.17
CA ASN A 180 -64.57 12.47 32.69
C ASN A 180 -64.47 12.19 34.19
N ASP A 181 -63.30 11.76 34.67
CA ASP A 181 -62.72 12.08 36.00
C ASP A 181 -61.18 11.95 35.86
N HIS A 182 -60.41 13.05 35.88
CA HIS A 182 -59.84 13.80 37.02
C HIS A 182 -58.49 13.27 37.58
N ALA A 183 -57.52 14.20 37.62
CA ALA A 183 -56.43 14.36 38.60
C ALA A 183 -55.24 13.38 38.53
N THR A 184 -53.96 13.72 38.74
CA THR A 184 -53.31 14.77 39.57
C THR A 184 -51.89 15.12 39.07
N ASP A 185 -51.50 16.38 39.27
CA ASP A 185 -50.14 16.91 39.37
C ASP A 185 -49.26 16.20 40.42
N GLN A 186 -47.93 16.21 40.21
CA GLN A 186 -46.95 16.77 41.17
C GLN A 186 -45.49 16.69 40.68
N LYS A 187 -44.82 17.84 40.78
CA LYS A 187 -43.35 18.06 40.72
C LYS A 187 -42.84 18.24 42.17
N PRO A 188 -41.56 17.97 42.45
CA PRO A 188 -40.84 18.76 43.45
C PRO A 188 -39.51 19.34 42.95
N GLN A 189 -39.11 20.46 43.55
CA GLN A 189 -37.78 21.11 43.51
C GLN A 189 -37.15 21.05 44.91
N THR A 190 -35.81 21.03 44.99
CA THR A 190 -34.93 21.51 46.11
C THR A 190 -33.49 21.64 45.55
N SER A 191 -32.83 22.81 45.43
CA SER A 191 -31.96 23.57 46.39
C SER A 191 -30.71 22.78 46.87
N GLU A 192 -29.46 23.24 47.06
CA GLU A 192 -28.70 24.51 47.02
C GLU A 192 -27.16 24.18 47.19
N VAL A 193 -26.20 24.84 46.50
CA VAL A 193 -25.12 25.79 46.96
C VAL A 193 -23.75 25.24 47.43
N GLY A 194 -22.65 25.87 46.94
CA GLY A 194 -21.30 25.98 47.55
C GLY A 194 -20.12 25.90 46.54
N LYS A 195 -19.68 27.00 45.88
CA LYS A 195 -18.55 27.92 46.19
C LYS A 195 -17.16 27.28 46.41
N GLU A 196 -16.18 27.58 45.53
CA GLU A 196 -14.92 28.27 45.88
C GLU A 196 -14.10 28.68 44.63
N ALA A 197 -13.34 29.77 44.77
CA ALA A 197 -12.50 30.40 43.75
C ALA A 197 -11.17 30.82 44.38
N VAL A 198 -10.02 30.63 43.71
CA VAL A 198 -8.77 31.39 43.97
C VAL A 198 -7.93 31.54 42.68
N LYS A 199 -7.41 32.75 42.49
CA LYS A 199 -6.48 33.30 41.46
C LYS A 199 -5.00 33.16 41.86
N LYS A 200 -4.06 33.21 40.88
CA LYS A 200 -2.94 34.19 40.70
C LYS A 200 -1.86 33.70 39.70
N GLU A 201 -1.57 34.45 38.63
CA GLU A 201 -0.41 35.37 38.36
C GLU A 201 0.89 34.63 37.95
N GLU A 202 1.34 34.71 36.69
CA GLU A 202 2.32 35.64 36.06
C GLU A 202 3.76 35.57 36.59
N GLU A 203 4.72 35.17 35.72
CA GLU A 203 5.85 35.99 35.19
C GLU A 203 7.00 35.13 34.60
N SER A 204 7.78 35.80 33.73
CA SER A 204 8.92 35.42 32.89
C SER A 204 10.20 34.92 33.61
N PRO A 205 11.25 34.47 32.89
CA PRO A 205 12.37 35.39 32.61
C PRO A 205 13.11 35.19 31.27
N GLU A 206 14.09 36.07 31.09
CA GLU A 206 14.88 36.49 29.93
C GLU A 206 16.38 36.16 30.07
N ASN A 207 17.09 36.01 28.93
CA ASN A 207 18.51 36.32 28.61
C ASN A 207 19.66 35.85 29.56
N SER A 208 20.72 35.12 29.12
CA SER A 208 21.90 35.47 28.28
C SER A 208 23.16 35.08 29.07
N SER A 209 24.04 34.20 28.55
CA SER A 209 25.35 34.50 27.94
C SER A 209 26.54 34.72 28.90
N SER A 210 27.71 34.22 28.46
CA SER A 210 29.08 34.66 28.79
C SER A 210 29.77 34.03 30.01
N SER A 211 30.51 32.96 29.69
CA SER A 211 31.96 32.76 29.84
C SER A 211 32.88 33.67 30.69
N GLU A 212 34.02 33.02 31.05
CA GLU A 212 35.33 33.49 31.54
C GLU A 212 35.37 34.35 32.83
N SER A 213 36.32 34.30 33.76
CA SER A 213 37.61 33.64 33.97
C SER A 213 38.00 33.90 35.45
N GLY A 214 38.93 33.13 36.02
CA GLY A 214 39.51 33.42 37.32
C GLY A 214 40.87 32.73 37.44
N SER A 215 41.93 33.54 37.36
CA SER A 215 43.33 33.18 37.42
C SER A 215 43.82 33.32 38.86
N GLU A 216 44.62 32.37 39.35
CA GLU A 216 45.47 32.57 40.52
C GLU A 216 46.81 31.86 40.27
N SER A 217 47.89 32.61 40.45
CA SER A 217 49.30 32.29 40.22
C SER A 217 49.98 31.66 41.44
N ASP A 218 51.07 30.90 41.23
CA ASP A 218 52.36 30.98 41.97
C ASP A 218 53.31 29.88 41.43
N SER A 219 54.38 30.17 40.68
CA SER A 219 55.72 30.74 41.02
C SER A 219 56.81 29.68 41.31
N ASN A 220 57.59 29.42 40.24
CA ASN A 220 59.02 29.06 40.12
C ASN A 220 59.62 27.72 40.62
N SER A 221 60.19 26.94 39.67
CA SER A 221 61.63 26.60 39.58
C SER A 221 61.87 25.39 38.63
N ASP A 222 62.65 25.61 37.55
CA ASP A 222 63.63 24.71 36.88
C ASP A 222 63.63 24.88 35.34
N GLU A 223 64.65 25.57 34.82
CA GLU A 223 64.81 25.98 33.41
C GLU A 223 65.61 24.99 32.52
N GLU A 224 65.58 23.69 32.79
CA GLU A 224 66.26 22.69 31.93
C GLU A 224 65.37 21.48 31.57
N VAL A 225 64.04 21.66 31.62
CA VAL A 225 63.03 20.65 31.19
C VAL A 225 62.04 21.22 30.15
N ASP A 226 62.15 22.51 29.83
CA ASP A 226 61.16 23.23 29.00
C ASP A 226 61.30 22.93 27.50
N SER A 227 62.52 22.69 27.01
CA SER A 227 62.75 22.45 25.58
C SER A 227 62.26 21.09 25.08
N GLU A 228 62.27 20.04 25.92
CA GLU A 228 61.76 18.72 25.56
C GLU A 228 60.23 18.67 25.65
N ARG A 229 59.64 19.27 26.69
CA ARG A 229 58.19 19.38 26.86
C ARG A 229 57.55 20.22 25.76
N GLU A 230 58.19 21.30 25.33
CA GLU A 230 57.72 22.14 24.22
C GLU A 230 57.79 21.41 22.87
N ARG A 231 58.81 20.56 22.66
CA ARG A 231 58.89 19.67 21.48
C ARG A 231 57.82 18.57 21.51
N GLU A 232 57.53 17.99 22.67
CA GLU A 232 56.44 17.01 22.81
C GLU A 232 55.07 17.63 22.53
N LEU A 233 54.81 18.83 23.05
CA LEU A 233 53.58 19.60 22.76
C LEU A 233 53.48 19.99 21.28
N ALA A 234 54.61 20.33 20.63
CA ALA A 234 54.66 20.60 19.20
C ALA A 234 54.34 19.34 18.36
N LEU A 235 54.88 18.17 18.73
CA LEU A 235 54.59 16.89 18.09
C LEU A 235 53.14 16.45 18.33
N GLU A 236 52.59 16.69 19.52
CA GLU A 236 51.19 16.39 19.83
C GLU A 236 50.24 17.27 19.00
N ARG A 237 50.55 18.57 18.88
CA ARG A 237 49.83 19.53 18.02
C ARG A 237 49.91 19.13 16.55
N GLU A 238 51.07 18.63 16.09
CA GLU A 238 51.23 18.13 14.71
C GLU A 238 50.39 16.86 14.46
N ARG A 239 50.41 15.90 15.40
CA ARG A 239 49.55 14.69 15.33
C ARG A 239 48.07 15.05 15.36
N GLU A 240 47.66 16.06 16.12
CA GLU A 240 46.28 16.53 16.16
C GLU A 240 45.86 17.19 14.84
N LEU A 241 46.74 18.01 14.24
CA LEU A 241 46.52 18.57 12.90
C LEU A 241 46.45 17.47 11.83
N GLU A 242 47.24 16.40 11.96
CA GLU A 242 47.19 15.26 11.04
C GLU A 242 45.88 14.47 11.19
N LYS A 243 45.42 14.22 12.42
CA LYS A 243 44.09 13.64 12.69
C LYS A 243 42.98 14.51 12.10
N ARG A 244 43.05 15.83 12.27
CA ARG A 244 42.08 16.78 11.71
C ARG A 244 42.09 16.77 10.18
N LYS A 245 43.27 16.73 9.54
CA LYS A 245 43.41 16.56 8.07
C LYS A 245 42.85 15.23 7.59
N ARG A 246 43.03 14.14 8.33
CA ARG A 246 42.49 12.81 8.00
C ARG A 246 40.97 12.78 8.09
N ASP A 247 40.39 13.43 9.11
CA ASP A 247 38.95 13.55 9.28
C ASP A 247 38.31 14.49 8.25
N GLU A 248 38.99 15.58 7.87
CA GLU A 248 38.58 16.46 6.78
C GLU A 248 38.51 15.68 5.45
N LYS A 249 39.56 14.91 5.11
CA LYS A 249 39.58 14.02 3.92
C LYS A 249 38.44 12.99 3.95
N ARG A 250 38.09 12.45 5.13
CA ARG A 250 36.97 11.51 5.30
C ARG A 250 35.62 12.21 5.13
N ARG A 251 35.47 13.44 5.62
CA ARG A 251 34.27 14.29 5.42
C ARG A 251 34.11 14.69 3.96
N GLU A 252 35.20 15.04 3.29
CA GLU A 252 35.23 15.38 1.87
C GLU A 252 34.82 14.20 0.98
N LYS A 253 35.39 13.00 1.19
CA LYS A 253 34.96 11.78 0.50
C LYS A 253 33.48 11.48 0.71
N LYS A 254 32.93 11.72 1.91
CA LYS A 254 31.48 11.60 2.18
C LYS A 254 30.67 12.64 1.40
N ARG A 255 31.12 13.90 1.35
CA ARG A 255 30.47 14.98 0.57
C ARG A 255 30.48 14.66 -0.92
N GLU A 256 31.60 14.19 -1.46
CA GLU A 256 31.73 13.79 -2.86
C GLU A 256 30.80 12.61 -3.21
N LYS A 257 30.74 11.59 -2.35
CA LYS A 257 29.82 10.45 -2.53
C LYS A 257 28.36 10.89 -2.54
N ARG A 258 27.98 11.81 -1.65
CA ARG A 258 26.63 12.42 -1.62
C ARG A 258 26.36 13.23 -2.90
N LYS A 259 27.34 13.99 -3.41
CA LYS A 259 27.23 14.75 -4.67
C LYS A 259 27.02 13.82 -5.87
N ARG A 260 27.82 12.76 -5.98
CA ARG A 260 27.66 11.72 -7.04
C ARG A 260 26.30 11.03 -6.97
N GLN A 261 25.78 10.76 -5.76
CA GLN A 261 24.45 10.17 -5.60
C GLN A 261 23.34 11.13 -6.02
N LYS A 262 23.40 12.41 -5.61
CA LYS A 262 22.47 13.44 -6.06
C LYS A 262 22.47 13.60 -7.57
N GLU A 263 23.65 13.57 -8.21
CA GLU A 263 23.76 13.66 -9.67
C GLU A 263 23.14 12.45 -10.38
N ARG A 264 23.33 11.22 -9.86
CA ARG A 264 22.67 10.01 -10.39
C ARG A 264 21.15 10.08 -10.24
N HIS A 265 20.65 10.56 -9.11
CA HIS A 265 19.22 10.78 -8.91
C HIS A 265 18.66 11.82 -9.89
N ALA A 266 19.32 12.98 -10.00
CA ALA A 266 18.92 14.03 -10.94
C ALA A 266 18.91 13.57 -12.41
N LYS A 267 19.88 12.75 -12.83
CA LYS A 267 19.89 12.13 -14.17
C LYS A 267 18.72 11.15 -14.36
N ARG A 268 18.37 10.38 -13.32
CA ARG A 268 17.23 9.45 -13.34
C ARG A 268 15.90 10.20 -13.41
N ASP A 269 15.78 11.31 -12.68
CA ASP A 269 14.57 12.13 -12.64
C ASP A 269 14.39 12.90 -13.96
N LYS A 270 15.47 13.46 -14.55
CA LYS A 270 15.44 14.02 -15.91
C LYS A 270 15.02 12.98 -16.96
N LYS A 271 15.47 11.73 -16.85
CA LYS A 271 15.06 10.64 -17.75
C LYS A 271 13.57 10.29 -17.60
N LYS A 272 13.02 10.37 -16.38
CA LYS A 272 11.58 10.18 -16.14
C LYS A 272 10.75 11.32 -16.72
N ILE A 273 11.19 12.56 -16.56
CA ILE A 273 10.53 13.75 -17.12
C ILE A 273 10.49 13.66 -18.65
N ASN A 274 11.62 13.38 -19.32
CA ASN A 274 11.64 13.20 -20.78
C ASN A 274 10.78 12.02 -21.27
N LYS A 275 10.58 10.97 -20.45
CA LYS A 275 9.67 9.86 -20.78
C LYS A 275 8.20 10.33 -20.71
N HIS A 276 7.88 11.19 -19.74
CA HIS A 276 6.53 11.72 -19.56
C HIS A 276 6.17 12.77 -20.62
N GLU A 277 7.13 13.61 -21.03
CA GLU A 277 6.94 14.59 -22.11
C GLU A 277 6.74 13.90 -23.48
N LYS A 278 7.48 12.82 -23.75
CA LYS A 278 7.27 12.01 -24.97
C LYS A 278 5.96 11.24 -24.98
N GLY A 279 5.38 10.94 -23.82
CA GLY A 279 4.06 10.32 -23.71
C GLY A 279 2.90 11.32 -23.88
N ALA A 280 3.15 12.62 -23.71
CA ALA A 280 2.13 13.67 -23.84
C ALA A 280 2.04 14.27 -25.25
N SER A 281 3.03 14.04 -26.11
CA SER A 281 3.10 14.65 -27.45
C SER A 281 2.76 13.73 -28.62
N SER A 282 2.26 12.51 -28.39
CA SER A 282 2.02 11.52 -29.46
C SER A 282 0.58 11.02 -29.55
N SER A 283 -0.40 11.91 -29.39
CA SER A 283 -1.76 11.68 -29.89
C SER A 283 -1.95 12.45 -31.20
N GLY A 284 -1.39 11.91 -32.30
CA GLY A 284 -1.66 12.41 -33.64
C GLY A 284 -0.65 11.93 -34.68
N THR A 285 -1.16 11.18 -35.67
CA THR A 285 -0.65 10.91 -37.03
C THR A 285 0.17 9.61 -37.33
N SER A 286 -0.55 8.64 -37.92
CA SER A 286 -0.24 7.68 -39.01
C SER A 286 1.14 6.96 -39.13
N SER A 287 1.07 5.64 -38.91
CA SER A 287 1.50 4.48 -39.74
C SER A 287 2.94 4.34 -40.23
N SER A 288 3.50 3.15 -39.96
CA SER A 288 4.77 2.52 -40.41
C SER A 288 6.02 2.74 -39.56
N ALA A 289 6.19 3.88 -38.88
CA ALA A 289 7.32 4.05 -37.94
C ALA A 289 7.07 3.35 -36.58
N ASP A 290 5.82 3.38 -36.11
CA ASP A 290 5.42 2.81 -34.81
C ASP A 290 5.50 1.27 -34.78
N ASP A 291 5.32 0.58 -35.91
CA ASP A 291 5.35 -0.88 -35.97
C ASP A 291 6.78 -1.44 -35.84
N GLU A 292 7.77 -0.75 -36.42
CA GLU A 292 9.17 -1.13 -36.28
C GLU A 292 9.69 -0.90 -34.86
N ASP A 293 9.24 0.16 -34.18
CA ASP A 293 9.60 0.41 -32.79
C ASP A 293 8.94 -0.60 -31.84
N LYS A 294 7.67 -0.94 -32.04
CA LYS A 294 7.00 -2.05 -31.30
C LYS A 294 7.70 -3.37 -31.52
N LYS A 295 8.10 -3.70 -32.76
CA LYS A 295 8.86 -4.91 -33.09
C LYS A 295 10.22 -4.94 -32.40
N ARG A 296 10.94 -3.82 -32.36
CA ARG A 296 12.21 -3.69 -31.63
C ARG A 296 12.02 -3.82 -30.11
N GLU A 297 10.92 -3.30 -29.57
CA GLU A 297 10.58 -3.45 -28.16
C GLU A 297 10.24 -4.89 -27.80
N LEU A 298 9.46 -5.58 -28.64
CA LEU A 298 9.17 -7.01 -28.51
C LEU A 298 10.44 -7.84 -28.62
N GLU A 299 11.34 -7.56 -29.57
CA GLU A 299 12.61 -8.27 -29.70
C GLU A 299 13.51 -8.07 -28.47
N LYS A 300 13.54 -6.85 -27.90
CA LYS A 300 14.24 -6.56 -26.65
C LYS A 300 13.61 -7.32 -25.48
N ALA A 301 12.28 -7.39 -25.40
CA ALA A 301 11.55 -8.11 -24.37
C ALA A 301 11.81 -9.63 -24.47
N VAL A 302 11.79 -10.22 -25.67
CA VAL A 302 12.15 -11.62 -25.91
C VAL A 302 13.61 -11.90 -25.52
N LYS A 303 14.54 -11.01 -25.87
CA LYS A 303 15.94 -11.11 -25.45
C LYS A 303 16.10 -11.02 -23.93
N LYS A 304 15.31 -10.19 -23.25
CA LYS A 304 15.30 -10.04 -21.79
C LYS A 304 14.75 -11.30 -21.12
N ALA A 305 13.60 -11.80 -21.57
CA ALA A 305 13.00 -13.04 -21.07
C ALA A 305 13.97 -14.23 -21.22
N ASN A 306 14.60 -14.41 -22.38
CA ASN A 306 15.58 -15.47 -22.57
C ASN A 306 16.80 -15.34 -21.62
N LYS A 307 17.27 -14.11 -21.36
CA LYS A 307 18.36 -13.88 -20.39
C LYS A 307 17.95 -14.23 -18.97
N GLU A 308 16.78 -13.78 -18.52
CA GLU A 308 16.23 -14.09 -17.20
C GLU A 308 16.08 -15.59 -16.99
N TRP A 309 15.59 -16.32 -17.99
CA TRP A 309 15.55 -17.79 -17.98
C TRP A 309 16.95 -18.40 -17.84
N THR A 310 17.94 -17.93 -18.59
CA THR A 310 19.32 -18.46 -18.45
C THR A 310 19.94 -18.12 -17.10
N GLU A 311 19.62 -16.96 -16.53
CA GLU A 311 20.09 -16.53 -15.20
C GLU A 311 19.40 -17.36 -14.10
N ALA A 312 18.12 -17.67 -14.25
CA ALA A 312 17.38 -18.56 -13.36
C ALA A 312 17.95 -19.99 -13.40
N GLU A 313 18.23 -20.56 -14.58
CA GLU A 313 18.89 -21.86 -14.69
C GLU A 313 20.28 -21.88 -14.05
N LYS A 314 21.07 -20.80 -14.26
CA LYS A 314 22.38 -20.65 -13.61
C LYS A 314 22.27 -20.55 -12.10
N ALA A 315 21.33 -19.74 -11.60
CA ALA A 315 21.04 -19.63 -10.18
C ALA A 315 20.63 -20.99 -9.60
N ILE A 316 19.81 -21.76 -10.33
CA ILE A 316 19.42 -23.11 -9.92
C ILE A 316 20.66 -24.02 -9.79
N ALA A 317 21.55 -23.99 -10.80
CA ALA A 317 22.78 -24.78 -10.83
C ALA A 317 23.82 -24.37 -9.76
N GLU A 318 23.89 -23.10 -9.39
CA GLU A 318 24.81 -22.59 -8.36
C GLU A 318 24.42 -23.02 -6.93
N GLY A 319 23.16 -23.46 -6.73
CA GLY A 319 22.62 -23.93 -5.45
C GLY A 319 22.27 -22.79 -4.49
N ASP A 320 21.36 -23.04 -3.54
CA ASP A 320 20.74 -22.00 -2.70
C ASP A 320 21.75 -21.14 -1.92
N ARG A 321 22.92 -21.70 -1.58
CA ARG A 321 23.96 -20.98 -0.83
C ARG A 321 24.71 -19.93 -1.65
N LYS A 322 24.77 -20.08 -2.98
CA LYS A 322 25.47 -19.14 -3.88
C LYS A 322 24.52 -18.24 -4.67
N ARG A 323 23.21 -18.55 -4.67
CA ARG A 323 22.19 -17.68 -5.25
C ARG A 323 22.24 -16.32 -4.56
N LYS A 324 22.38 -15.28 -5.36
CA LYS A 324 22.36 -13.91 -4.88
C LYS A 324 20.95 -13.60 -4.35
N TYR A 325 20.86 -13.14 -3.10
CA TYR A 325 19.60 -12.67 -2.53
C TYR A 325 19.11 -11.45 -3.32
N HIS A 326 18.12 -11.64 -4.19
CA HIS A 326 17.43 -10.56 -4.88
C HIS A 326 16.25 -10.13 -4.00
N SER A 327 16.50 -9.23 -3.04
CA SER A 327 15.50 -8.79 -2.05
C SER A 327 14.50 -7.75 -2.57
N ASN A 328 14.61 -7.34 -3.83
CA ASN A 328 13.81 -6.25 -4.38
C ASN A 328 13.11 -6.75 -5.65
N TYR A 329 11.88 -7.24 -5.49
CA TYR A 329 10.98 -7.47 -6.62
C TYR A 329 10.25 -6.16 -6.92
N ASP A 330 10.40 -5.65 -8.14
CA ASP A 330 9.61 -4.52 -8.60
C ASP A 330 8.20 -5.03 -8.95
N ILE A 331 7.19 -4.64 -8.17
CA ILE A 331 5.77 -5.02 -8.34
C ILE A 331 5.13 -4.15 -9.44
N THR A 332 5.81 -4.00 -10.58
CA THR A 332 5.28 -3.25 -11.72
C THR A 332 4.50 -4.18 -12.63
N ALA A 333 3.30 -3.77 -13.05
CA ALA A 333 2.52 -4.54 -14.02
C ALA A 333 3.33 -4.76 -15.31
N PRO A 334 3.41 -6.00 -15.84
CA PRO A 334 4.13 -6.29 -17.07
C PRO A 334 3.61 -5.48 -18.24
N THR A 335 4.52 -4.95 -19.05
CA THR A 335 4.18 -4.22 -20.28
C THR A 335 3.62 -5.17 -21.35
N GLU A 336 2.86 -4.65 -22.31
CA GLU A 336 2.25 -5.46 -23.39
C GLU A 336 3.31 -6.26 -24.17
N ALA A 337 4.42 -5.63 -24.54
CA ALA A 337 5.55 -6.31 -25.20
C ALA A 337 6.19 -7.41 -24.31
N GLU A 338 6.20 -7.25 -22.98
CA GLU A 338 6.68 -8.28 -22.06
C GLU A 338 5.68 -9.43 -21.93
N MET A 339 4.37 -9.16 -21.93
CA MET A 339 3.33 -10.18 -21.96
C MET A 339 3.35 -10.98 -23.26
N GLU A 340 3.55 -10.32 -24.40
CA GLU A 340 3.71 -10.98 -25.70
C GLU A 340 4.99 -11.80 -25.76
N ALA A 341 6.11 -11.25 -25.28
CA ALA A 341 7.36 -12.00 -25.18
C ALA A 341 7.23 -13.24 -24.28
N TYR A 342 6.48 -13.14 -23.18
CA TYR A 342 6.15 -14.28 -22.33
C TYR A 342 5.38 -15.34 -23.12
N ARG A 343 4.27 -14.97 -23.77
CA ARG A 343 3.47 -15.89 -24.63
C ARG A 343 4.32 -16.57 -25.71
N LEU A 344 5.31 -15.87 -26.28
CA LEU A 344 6.19 -16.42 -27.32
C LEU A 344 7.30 -17.33 -26.78
N THR A 345 7.73 -17.18 -25.53
CA THR A 345 8.88 -17.91 -24.96
C THR A 345 8.51 -19.01 -23.97
N THR A 346 7.27 -18.99 -23.46
CA THR A 346 6.72 -20.00 -22.55
C THR A 346 6.56 -21.34 -23.24
N ILE A 347 7.08 -22.37 -22.58
CA ILE A 347 6.87 -23.76 -22.98
C ILE A 347 5.83 -24.34 -22.02
N HIS A 348 4.74 -24.88 -22.56
CA HIS A 348 3.76 -25.60 -21.76
C HIS A 348 4.31 -26.98 -21.39
N SER A 349 4.05 -27.44 -20.17
CA SER A 349 4.49 -28.77 -19.72
C SER A 349 3.87 -29.92 -20.51
N ALA A 350 2.70 -29.71 -21.12
CA ALA A 350 1.98 -30.68 -21.94
C ALA A 350 2.43 -30.71 -23.42
N ASP A 351 3.34 -29.83 -23.84
CA ASP A 351 3.92 -29.86 -25.19
C ASP A 351 4.84 -31.10 -25.31
N PRO A 352 4.64 -31.99 -26.29
CA PRO A 352 5.49 -33.17 -26.50
C PRO A 352 6.97 -32.80 -26.73
N MET A 353 7.28 -31.57 -27.14
CA MET A 353 8.64 -31.06 -27.31
C MET A 353 9.22 -30.39 -26.06
N ALA A 354 8.46 -30.22 -24.97
CA ALA A 354 8.89 -29.46 -23.80
C ALA A 354 10.18 -30.02 -23.16
N ALA A 355 10.26 -31.35 -23.01
CA ALA A 355 11.44 -32.02 -22.48
C ALA A 355 12.67 -31.82 -23.37
N TYR A 356 12.51 -31.86 -24.69
CA TYR A 356 13.60 -31.64 -25.64
C TYR A 356 14.10 -30.18 -25.62
N ILE A 357 13.18 -29.21 -25.58
CA ILE A 357 13.54 -27.79 -25.59
C ILE A 357 14.22 -27.40 -24.28
N THR A 358 13.73 -27.87 -23.13
CA THR A 358 14.39 -27.66 -21.83
C THR A 358 15.78 -28.28 -21.77
N GLU A 359 15.96 -29.49 -22.30
CA GLU A 359 17.27 -30.14 -22.36
C GLU A 359 18.25 -29.39 -23.30
N LYS A 360 17.78 -28.91 -24.45
CA LYS A 360 18.56 -28.10 -25.39
C LYS A 360 19.04 -26.79 -24.73
N ARG A 361 18.17 -26.09 -23.98
CA ARG A 361 18.53 -24.89 -23.21
C ARG A 361 19.58 -25.18 -22.15
N ARG A 362 19.40 -26.27 -21.37
CA ARG A 362 20.39 -26.73 -20.37
C ARG A 362 21.76 -27.04 -20.98
N LYS A 363 21.80 -27.63 -22.18
CA LYS A 363 23.05 -27.88 -22.92
C LYS A 363 23.71 -26.56 -23.36
N GLN A 364 22.92 -25.59 -23.83
CA GLN A 364 23.41 -24.26 -24.19
C GLN A 364 23.95 -23.50 -22.97
N SER A 365 23.27 -23.50 -21.83
CA SER A 365 23.75 -22.81 -20.61
C SER A 365 25.06 -23.40 -20.09
N LYS A 366 25.23 -24.72 -20.15
CA LYS A 366 26.51 -25.41 -19.84
C LYS A 366 27.64 -25.04 -20.81
N LEU A 367 27.36 -24.95 -22.12
CA LEU A 367 28.36 -24.52 -23.12
C LEU A 367 28.80 -23.08 -22.92
N HIS A 368 27.86 -22.18 -22.61
CA HIS A 368 28.17 -20.78 -22.28
C HIS A 368 29.00 -20.68 -21.00
N SER A 369 28.68 -21.47 -19.97
CA SER A 369 29.47 -21.54 -18.73
C SER A 369 30.90 -22.04 -18.99
N LYS A 370 31.10 -23.05 -19.85
CA LYS A 370 32.43 -23.54 -20.21
C LYS A 370 33.23 -22.50 -20.99
N ARG A 371 32.61 -21.79 -21.93
CA ARG A 371 33.26 -20.67 -22.67
C ARG A 371 33.65 -19.51 -21.78
N THR A 372 32.81 -19.15 -20.80
CA THR A 372 33.15 -18.08 -19.85
C THR A 372 34.30 -18.49 -18.93
N VAL A 373 34.35 -19.75 -18.49
CA VAL A 373 35.46 -20.24 -17.65
C VAL A 373 36.78 -20.29 -18.43
N HIS A 374 36.74 -20.58 -19.73
CA HIS A 374 37.94 -20.57 -20.58
C HIS A 374 38.47 -19.16 -20.93
N ASN A 375 37.63 -18.12 -20.85
CA ASN A 375 38.00 -16.74 -21.16
C ASN A 375 38.25 -15.86 -19.92
N LEU A 376 38.34 -16.44 -18.71
CA LEU A 376 38.82 -15.71 -17.53
C LEU A 376 40.36 -15.71 -17.52
N PRO A 377 41.03 -14.55 -17.48
CA PRO A 377 42.47 -14.51 -17.22
C PRO A 377 42.71 -15.07 -15.81
N LEU A 378 43.70 -15.96 -15.69
CA LEU A 378 44.27 -16.46 -14.44
C LEU A 378 44.72 -15.28 -13.56
N LEU A 379 43.81 -14.72 -12.76
CA LEU A 379 44.11 -13.73 -11.74
C LEU A 379 43.93 -14.36 -10.37
N GLN A 380 45.08 -14.53 -9.74
CA GLN A 380 45.36 -15.03 -8.40
C GLN A 380 44.36 -14.52 -7.33
N GLY A 381 43.94 -15.47 -6.49
CA GLY A 381 43.87 -15.31 -5.03
C GLY A 381 42.84 -14.33 -4.44
N ASP A 382 41.76 -14.90 -3.92
CA ASP A 382 41.14 -14.55 -2.62
C ASP A 382 41.35 -13.13 -2.07
N ARG A 383 40.72 -12.11 -2.68
CA ARG A 383 40.67 -10.75 -2.09
C ARG A 383 39.31 -10.07 -2.16
N LYS A 384 38.19 -10.80 -2.13
CA LYS A 384 36.86 -10.19 -1.97
C LYS A 384 35.89 -11.05 -1.17
N ARG A 385 36.20 -11.33 0.11
CA ARG A 385 35.16 -11.54 1.12
C ARG A 385 35.02 -10.25 1.92
N LYS A 386 33.83 -9.66 1.90
CA LYS A 386 33.51 -8.47 2.68
C LYS A 386 32.92 -8.92 4.02
N TYR A 387 33.78 -9.25 4.97
CA TYR A 387 33.31 -9.47 6.35
C TYR A 387 33.14 -8.12 7.05
N HIS A 388 31.94 -7.89 7.56
CA HIS A 388 31.70 -7.00 8.67
C HIS A 388 31.95 -7.82 9.94
N SER A 389 32.99 -7.46 10.69
CA SER A 389 33.11 -7.77 12.10
C SER A 389 34.07 -6.74 12.69
N ASN A 390 33.52 -5.80 13.45
CA ASN A 390 34.32 -4.96 14.33
C ASN A 390 34.81 -5.86 15.47
N TYR A 391 35.99 -6.44 15.31
CA TYR A 391 36.82 -6.87 16.42
C TYR A 391 38.13 -6.13 16.24
N ASP A 392 38.56 -5.40 17.26
CA ASP A 392 39.87 -4.79 17.27
C ASP A 392 40.90 -5.93 17.28
N ILE A 393 41.68 -6.05 16.21
CA ILE A 393 42.77 -7.02 16.11
C ILE A 393 43.91 -6.45 16.94
N THR A 394 43.88 -6.70 18.25
CA THR A 394 45.07 -6.55 19.09
C THR A 394 46.05 -7.66 18.74
N ALA A 395 47.33 -7.32 18.53
CA ALA A 395 48.36 -8.32 18.32
C ALA A 395 48.38 -9.26 19.56
N PRO A 396 48.37 -10.59 19.37
CA PRO A 396 48.41 -11.53 20.49
C PRO A 396 49.64 -11.24 21.34
N THR A 397 49.48 -11.24 22.66
CA THR A 397 50.61 -11.09 23.58
C THR A 397 51.55 -12.29 23.47
N GLU A 398 52.82 -12.11 23.80
CA GLU A 398 53.83 -13.16 23.67
C GLU A 398 53.45 -14.43 24.47
N ALA A 399 52.83 -14.24 25.63
CA ALA A 399 52.28 -15.33 26.45
C ALA A 399 51.16 -16.11 25.75
N GLU A 400 50.29 -15.44 24.98
CA GLU A 400 49.24 -16.11 24.21
C GLU A 400 49.81 -16.89 23.02
N MET A 401 50.87 -16.37 22.39
CA MET A 401 51.58 -17.10 21.33
C MET A 401 52.33 -18.31 21.87
N GLU A 402 52.94 -18.22 23.06
CA GLU A 402 53.58 -19.35 23.73
C GLU A 402 52.57 -20.40 24.18
N ALA A 403 51.44 -19.99 24.76
CA ALA A 403 50.35 -20.90 25.10
C ALA A 403 49.82 -21.61 23.85
N TYR A 404 49.71 -20.90 22.72
CA TYR A 404 49.31 -21.53 21.45
C TYR A 404 50.36 -22.55 20.98
N ARG A 405 51.65 -22.20 20.98
CA ARG A 405 52.74 -23.12 20.61
C ARG A 405 52.78 -24.38 21.47
N LEU A 406 52.52 -24.26 22.77
CA LEU A 406 52.49 -25.39 23.71
C LEU A 406 51.23 -26.26 23.57
N THR A 407 50.12 -25.72 23.07
CA THR A 407 48.85 -26.44 22.95
C THR A 407 48.59 -27.02 21.57
N THR A 408 49.17 -26.41 20.52
CA THR A 408 49.08 -26.93 19.15
C THR A 408 49.99 -28.13 18.96
N ILE A 409 49.37 -29.28 18.70
CA ILE A 409 50.08 -30.50 18.30
C ILE A 409 50.48 -30.33 16.83
N HIS A 410 51.78 -30.28 16.55
CA HIS A 410 52.28 -30.28 15.18
C HIS A 410 52.07 -31.66 14.55
N SER A 411 51.58 -31.70 13.30
CA SER A 411 51.28 -32.94 12.60
C SER A 411 52.51 -33.80 12.28
N ALA A 412 53.72 -33.25 12.46
CA ALA A 412 54.99 -33.94 12.30
C ALA A 412 55.54 -34.53 13.61
N ASP A 413 54.87 -34.32 14.75
CA ASP A 413 55.29 -34.88 16.04
C ASP A 413 54.90 -36.37 16.10
N PRO A 414 55.84 -37.32 16.30
CA PRO A 414 55.57 -38.75 16.27
C PRO A 414 54.55 -39.22 17.33
N MET A 415 54.34 -38.42 18.39
CA MET A 415 53.36 -38.67 19.45
C MET A 415 51.98 -38.03 19.20
N ALA A 416 51.80 -37.27 18.11
CA ALA A 416 50.58 -36.50 17.83
C ALA A 416 49.31 -37.37 17.78
N ALA A 417 49.39 -38.54 17.13
CA ALA A 417 48.27 -39.47 17.03
C ALA A 417 47.83 -40.01 18.42
N TYR A 418 48.79 -40.31 19.28
CA TYR A 418 48.52 -40.80 20.63
C TYR A 418 47.91 -39.72 21.53
N ILE A 419 48.40 -38.48 21.46
CA ILE A 419 47.89 -37.36 22.27
C ILE A 419 46.45 -36.99 21.85
N THR A 420 46.16 -36.98 20.55
CA THR A 420 44.81 -36.71 20.04
C THR A 420 43.82 -37.82 20.44
N GLU A 421 44.24 -39.09 20.40
CA GLU A 421 43.41 -40.21 20.82
C GLU A 421 43.16 -40.24 22.34
N LYS A 422 44.16 -39.87 23.15
CA LYS A 422 44.01 -39.69 24.60
C LYS A 422 43.05 -38.56 24.95
N ARG A 423 43.15 -37.40 24.28
CA ARG A 423 42.19 -36.29 24.44
C ARG A 423 40.76 -36.69 24.06
N ARG A 424 40.61 -37.47 22.98
CA ARG A 424 39.30 -38.00 22.55
C ARG A 424 38.69 -39.00 23.55
N LYS A 425 39.52 -39.78 24.25
CA LYS A 425 39.08 -40.70 25.32
C LYS A 425 38.73 -39.98 26.62
N GLN A 426 39.37 -38.84 26.93
CA GLN A 426 39.03 -38.03 28.10
C GLN A 426 37.79 -37.14 27.90
N SER A 427 37.43 -36.86 26.64
CA SER A 427 36.23 -36.09 26.28
C SER A 427 34.94 -36.94 26.20
N LYS A 428 35.07 -38.26 26.25
CA LYS A 428 33.95 -39.20 26.37
C LYS A 428 33.87 -39.67 27.82
#